data_AF-A0A7Y4X550-F1
#
_entry.id   AF-A0A7Y4X550-F1
#
_cell.length_a   1.000
_cell.length_b   1.000
_cell.length_c   1.000
_cell.angle_alpha   90.00
_cell.angle_beta   90.00
_cell.angle_gamma   90.00
#
_symmetry.space_group_name_H-M   'P 1'
#
loop_
_entity.id
_entity.type
_entity.pdbx_description
1 polymer ?
#
loop_
_entity_poly.entity_id
_entity_poly.type
_entity_poly.pdbx_seq_one_letter_code
_entity_poly.pdbx_strand_id
1 'polypeptide(L)'
;MHVAVELPDDIAQQLETSWPDMPRRVLEAVAVEGYRSGVLTHGHVQRLLHLSWWETEAFLKERQAYLPYDEADLAQDRAALARVLPT
;
A
#
# COMPACT_ATOMS: atom_id res chain seq x y z
N MET A 1 -3.65 17.91 4.59
CA MET A 1 -2.88 17.82 5.85
C MET A 1 -1.41 17.94 5.50
N HIS A 2 -0.61 18.64 6.31
CA HIS A 2 0.84 18.75 6.15
C HIS A 2 1.52 18.04 7.33
N VAL A 3 2.46 17.16 7.05
CA VAL A 3 3.24 16.40 8.05
C VAL A 3 4.71 16.62 7.73
N ALA A 4 5.50 17.00 8.73
CA ALA A 4 6.95 17.15 8.61
C ALA A 4 7.63 16.20 9.60
N VAL A 5 8.76 15.62 9.18
CA VAL A 5 9.58 14.71 9.98
C VAL A 5 11.02 15.21 9.90
N GLU A 6 11.68 15.32 11.05
CA GLU A 6 13.09 15.67 11.12
C GLU A 6 13.96 14.41 11.07
N LEU A 7 15.00 14.44 10.25
CA LEU A 7 15.97 13.37 10.10
C LEU A 7 17.36 13.91 10.46
N PRO A 8 18.25 13.08 11.04
CA PRO A 8 19.67 13.39 11.11
C PRO A 8 20.26 13.70 9.72
N ASP A 9 21.14 14.70 9.66
CA ASP A 9 21.69 15.23 8.39
C ASP A 9 22.38 14.15 7.55
N ASP A 10 23.10 13.23 8.19
CA ASP A 10 23.80 12.13 7.53
C ASP A 10 22.84 11.16 6.84
N ILE A 11 21.71 10.87 7.49
CA ILE A 11 20.65 10.02 6.92
C ILE A 11 19.92 10.75 5.78
N ALA A 12 19.58 12.02 5.98
CA ALA A 12 18.92 12.83 4.96
C ALA A 12 19.75 12.90 3.67
N GLN A 13 21.05 13.15 3.80
CA GLN A 13 21.97 13.24 2.67
C GLN A 13 22.14 11.90 1.93
N GLN A 14 22.18 10.78 2.65
CA GLN A 14 22.21 9.45 2.04
C GLN A 14 20.93 9.17 1.23
N LEU A 15 19.77 9.53 1.77
CA LEU A 15 18.49 9.33 1.10
C LEU A 15 18.36 10.25 -0.12
N GLU A 16 18.72 11.52 -0.04
CA GLU A 16 18.70 12.44 -1.19
C GLU A 16 19.56 11.94 -2.35
N THR A 17 20.72 11.37 -2.04
CA THR A 17 21.63 10.79 -3.04
C THR A 17 21.02 9.55 -3.71
N SER A 18 20.31 8.73 -2.94
CA SER A 18 19.81 7.42 -3.40
C SER A 18 18.42 7.51 -4.03
N TRP A 19 17.60 8.47 -3.60
CA TRP A 19 16.18 8.60 -3.94
C TRP A 19 15.95 9.88 -4.74
N PRO A 20 16.09 9.83 -6.07
CA PRO A 20 15.61 10.92 -6.91
C PRO A 20 14.11 11.11 -6.65
N ASP A 21 13.70 12.37 -6.43
CA ASP A 21 12.36 12.74 -5.99
C ASP A 21 11.97 12.11 -4.63
N MET A 22 12.78 12.40 -3.60
CA MET A 22 12.57 11.95 -2.23
C MET A 22 11.14 12.18 -1.73
N PRO A 23 10.49 13.35 -1.91
CA PRO A 23 9.11 13.55 -1.46
C PRO A 23 8.14 12.52 -2.03
N ARG A 24 8.25 12.21 -3.33
CA ARG A 24 7.43 11.17 -3.96
C ARG A 24 7.73 9.79 -3.39
N ARG A 25 9.01 9.46 -3.19
CA ARG A 25 9.42 8.16 -2.62
C ARG A 25 8.93 7.95 -1.19
N VAL A 26 8.97 8.99 -0.37
CA VAL A 26 8.42 8.96 0.99
C VAL A 26 6.91 8.71 0.94
N LEU A 27 6.18 9.40 0.05
CA LEU A 27 4.74 9.21 -0.11
C LEU A 27 4.40 7.77 -0.54
N GLU A 28 5.17 7.21 -1.46
CA GLU A 28 5.03 5.81 -1.90
C GLU A 28 5.30 4.83 -0.77
N ALA A 29 6.31 5.06 0.06
CA ALA A 29 6.61 4.22 1.22
C ALA A 29 5.46 4.23 2.24
N VAL A 30 4.91 5.42 2.52
CA VAL A 30 3.72 5.57 3.39
C VAL A 30 2.51 4.83 2.81
N ALA A 31 2.30 4.92 1.50
CA ALA A 31 1.19 4.24 0.83
C ALA A 31 1.31 2.71 0.95
N VAL A 32 2.51 2.17 0.74
CA VAL A 32 2.81 0.74 0.87
C VAL A 32 2.59 0.25 2.28
N GLU A 33 3.17 0.92 3.27
CA GLU A 33 3.10 0.47 4.66
C GLU A 33 1.68 0.61 5.22
N GLY A 34 1.01 1.70 4.88
CA GLY A 34 -0.40 1.89 5.22
C GLY A 34 -1.29 0.79 4.62
N TYR A 35 -1.02 0.35 3.39
CA TYR A 35 -1.77 -0.73 2.77
C TYR A 35 -1.47 -2.09 3.42
N ARG A 36 -0.19 -2.42 3.63
CA ARG A 36 0.25 -3.67 4.26
C ARG A 36 -0.32 -3.86 5.66
N SER A 37 -0.38 -2.78 6.43
CA SER A 37 -0.94 -2.78 7.79
C SER A 37 -2.48 -2.75 7.82
N GLY A 38 -3.14 -2.67 6.66
CA GLY A 38 -4.61 -2.59 6.56
C GLY A 38 -5.19 -1.22 6.92
N VAL A 39 -4.37 -0.23 7.26
CA VAL A 39 -4.80 1.14 7.58
C VAL A 39 -5.32 1.86 6.34
N LEU A 40 -4.68 1.63 5.19
CA LEU A 40 -5.10 2.16 3.90
C LEU A 40 -5.72 1.05 3.06
N THR A 41 -6.85 1.37 2.43
CA THR A 41 -7.44 0.50 1.41
C THR A 41 -6.79 0.76 0.05
N HIS A 42 -7.03 -0.13 -0.91
CA HIS A 42 -6.58 0.07 -2.30
C HIS A 42 -7.03 1.44 -2.85
N GLY A 43 -8.29 1.83 -2.61
CA GLY A 43 -8.82 3.14 -3.03
C GLY A 43 -8.14 4.34 -2.35
N HIS A 44 -7.65 4.17 -1.12
CA HIS A 44 -6.83 5.19 -0.46
C HIS A 44 -5.46 5.34 -1.13
N VAL A 45 -4.79 4.23 -1.45
CA VAL A 45 -3.51 4.24 -2.19
C VAL A 45 -3.67 4.89 -3.56
N GLN A 46 -4.72 4.51 -4.28
CA GLN A 46 -5.06 5.08 -5.58
C GLN A 46 -5.16 6.61 -5.52
N ARG A 47 -5.93 7.13 -4.56
CA ARG A 47 -6.13 8.56 -4.36
C ARG A 47 -4.84 9.27 -3.93
N LEU A 48 -4.07 8.65 -3.03
CA LEU A 48 -2.84 9.22 -2.47
C LEU A 48 -1.75 9.39 -3.52
N LEU A 49 -1.63 8.42 -4.44
CA LEU A 49 -0.58 8.41 -5.45
C LEU A 49 -1.02 8.93 -6.82
N HIS A 50 -2.31 9.30 -6.95
CA HIS A 50 -2.95 9.75 -8.20
C HIS A 50 -2.83 8.72 -9.34
N LEU A 51 -3.05 7.45 -9.01
CA LEU A 51 -2.96 6.34 -9.95
C LEU A 51 -4.35 5.92 -10.44
N SER A 52 -4.41 5.24 -11.58
CA SER A 52 -5.57 4.44 -11.96
C SER A 52 -5.65 3.17 -11.11
N TRP A 53 -6.77 2.44 -11.23
CA TRP A 53 -6.94 1.17 -10.52
C TRP A 53 -5.84 0.16 -10.89
N TRP A 54 -5.55 -0.01 -12.19
CA TRP A 54 -4.55 -0.95 -12.69
C TRP A 54 -3.12 -0.56 -12.32
N GLU A 55 -2.80 0.74 -12.34
CA GLU A 55 -1.49 1.23 -11.91
C GLU A 55 -1.30 1.03 -10.39
N THR A 56 -2.36 1.19 -9.61
CA THR A 56 -2.32 0.94 -8.15
C THR A 56 -2.05 -0.54 -7.87
N GLU A 57 -2.75 -1.43 -8.56
CA GLU A 57 -2.57 -2.87 -8.45
C GLU A 57 -1.13 -3.29 -8.83
N ALA A 58 -0.60 -2.77 -9.94
CA ALA A 58 0.78 -3.02 -10.37
C ALA A 58 1.79 -2.49 -9.34
N PHE A 59 1.61 -1.26 -8.88
CA PHE A 59 2.47 -0.62 -7.88
C PHE A 59 2.56 -1.42 -6.59
N LEU A 60 1.40 -1.88 -6.06
CA LEU A 60 1.35 -2.67 -4.82
C LEU A 60 2.01 -4.05 -5.01
N LYS A 61 1.79 -4.70 -6.15
CA LYS A 61 2.42 -5.99 -6.49
C LYS A 61 3.94 -5.90 -6.61
N GLU A 62 4.44 -4.90 -7.33
CA GLU A 62 5.89 -4.66 -7.48
C GLU A 62 6.58 -4.47 -6.12
N ARG A 63 5.87 -3.83 -5.18
CA ARG A 63 6.36 -3.60 -3.82
C ARG A 63 6.07 -4.74 -2.87
N GLN A 64 5.50 -5.87 -3.33
CA GLN A 64 5.11 -7.02 -2.51
C GLN A 64 4.17 -6.62 -1.36
N ALA A 65 3.31 -5.65 -1.61
CA ALA A 65 2.26 -5.20 -0.72
C ALA A 65 0.96 -5.90 -1.11
N TYR A 66 0.90 -7.20 -0.83
CA TYR A 66 -0.30 -7.99 -1.09
C TYR A 66 -1.39 -7.64 -0.07
N LEU A 67 -2.65 -7.78 -0.48
CA LEU A 67 -3.74 -7.77 0.48
C LEU A 67 -3.43 -8.86 1.53
N PRO A 68 -3.43 -8.54 2.83
CA PRO A 68 -3.34 -9.58 3.86
C PRO A 68 -4.62 -10.41 3.75
N TYR A 69 -4.54 -11.50 3.01
CA TYR A 69 -5.59 -12.47 2.81
C TYR A 69 -5.12 -13.77 3.46
N ASP A 70 -5.76 -14.12 4.56
CA ASP A 70 -5.40 -15.29 5.33
C ASP A 70 -6.38 -16.46 5.14
N GLU A 71 -6.12 -17.57 5.83
CA GLU A 71 -6.99 -18.74 5.76
C GLU A 71 -8.40 -18.48 6.33
N ALA A 72 -8.55 -17.53 7.26
CA ALA A 72 -9.83 -17.18 7.83
C ALA A 72 -10.67 -16.39 6.82
N ASP A 73 -10.06 -15.45 6.10
CA ASP A 73 -10.69 -14.76 4.98
C ASP A 73 -11.18 -15.77 3.93
N LEU A 74 -10.32 -16.73 3.56
CA LEU A 74 -10.68 -17.80 2.62
C LEU A 74 -11.84 -18.66 3.13
N ALA A 75 -11.82 -19.05 4.41
CA ALA A 75 -12.88 -19.83 5.01
C ALA A 75 -14.21 -19.07 5.01
N GLN A 76 -14.17 -17.76 5.28
CA GLN A 76 -15.33 -16.88 5.25
C GLN A 76 -15.91 -16.78 3.83
N ASP A 77 -15.07 -16.57 2.82
CA ASP A 77 -15.50 -16.49 1.43
C ASP A 77 -16.12 -17.80 0.95
N ARG A 78 -15.51 -18.94 1.29
CA ARG A 78 -16.07 -20.26 0.99
C ARG A 78 -17.44 -20.46 1.63
N ALA A 79 -17.60 -20.05 2.89
CA ALA A 79 -18.87 -20.14 3.59
C ALA A 79 -19.93 -19.21 2.98
N ALA A 80 -19.54 -18.01 2.54
CA ALA A 80 -20.42 -17.10 1.83
C ALA A 80 -20.87 -17.72 0.50
N LEU A 81 -19.94 -18.21 -0.31
CA LEU A 81 -20.23 -18.85 -1.60
C LEU A 81 -21.17 -20.05 -1.47
N ALA A 82 -20.95 -20.92 -0.47
CA ALA A 82 -21.81 -22.07 -0.20
C ALA A 82 -23.27 -21.68 0.14
N ARG A 83 -23.51 -20.47 0.64
CA ARG A 83 -24.87 -19.98 0.94
C ARG A 83 -25.60 -19.44 -0.29
N VAL A 84 -24.88 -18.84 -1.24
CA VAL A 84 -25.48 -18.20 -2.43
C VAL A 84 -25.47 -19.07 -3.68
N LEU A 85 -24.60 -20.08 -3.75
CA LEU A 85 -24.56 -21.03 -4.85
C LEU A 85 -25.25 -22.33 -4.43
N PRO A 86 -26.46 -22.64 -4.95
CA PRO A 86 -27.07 -23.94 -4.73
C PRO A 86 -26.27 -25.00 -5.50
N THR A 87 -25.77 -26.01 -4.78
CA THR A 87 -25.15 -27.22 -5.34
C THR A 87 -26.17 -28.13 -5.98
#